data_AF-A0A8X6MNP7-F1
#
_entry.id   AF-A0A8X6MNP7-F1
#
_cell.length_a   1.000
_cell.length_b   1.000
_cell.length_c   1.000
_cell.angle_alpha   90.00
_cell.angle_beta   90.00
_cell.angle_gamma   90.00
#
_symmetry.space_group_name_H-M   'P 1'
#
loop_
_entity.id
_entity.type
_entity.pdbx_description
1 polymer ?
#
loop_
_entity_poly.entity_id
_entity_poly.type
_entity_poly.pdbx_seq_one_letter_code
_entity_poly.pdbx_strand_id
1 'polypeptide(L)'
;MLRRFDGPQKAKQPSWIRYVVIFFVSSQVIRYIYYLYAGKLYDHIPNYFFGYSFQQELYNDVVAYLLDAFQVMFISMPIMTFVFFYIVVCGDVKYIIKDFQKSFVFKDTCNYETLFHYYYAIKSAADMIDNTVGFLVFTTIIYNSCATCFSLHVTLRSDMDYVDSVAFYYWFASNYALFIIMTASAASVADASEEVASAVLILPEVKGNSNWSQQKFFALVDKKITFTVWKITPIRRNFIFGVSGLIFTYSLMFHSLSPDKRD
;
A
#
# COMPACT_ATOMS: atom_id res chain seq x y z
N MET A 1 -6.94 42.28 7.94
CA MET A 1 -8.21 41.63 7.53
C MET A 1 -8.02 40.13 7.58
N LEU A 2 -8.45 39.49 8.67
CA LEU A 2 -8.43 38.03 8.84
C LEU A 2 -9.64 37.44 8.09
N ARG A 3 -9.41 36.74 6.97
CA ARG A 3 -10.48 35.95 6.34
C ARG A 3 -10.86 34.82 7.28
N ARG A 4 -12.15 34.73 7.62
CA ARG A 4 -12.76 33.52 8.18
C ARG A 4 -12.36 32.34 7.30
N PHE A 5 -11.69 31.36 7.90
CA PHE A 5 -11.64 30.02 7.34
C PHE A 5 -13.08 29.53 7.27
N ASP A 6 -13.64 29.46 6.06
CA ASP A 6 -14.84 28.68 5.82
C ASP A 6 -14.55 27.27 6.33
N GLY A 7 -15.40 26.79 7.25
CA GLY A 7 -15.22 25.51 7.92
C GLY A 7 -15.03 24.38 6.89
N PRO A 8 -14.36 23.28 7.29
CA PRO A 8 -13.94 22.23 6.37
C PRO A 8 -15.13 21.79 5.51
N GLN A 9 -15.09 22.11 4.21
CA GLN A 9 -16.00 21.51 3.25
C GLN A 9 -15.89 20.00 3.48
N LYS A 10 -16.99 19.35 3.89
CA LYS A 10 -17.03 17.91 4.09
C LYS A 10 -16.52 17.26 2.81
N ALA A 11 -15.26 16.84 2.83
CA ALA A 11 -14.63 16.18 1.70
C ALA A 11 -15.48 14.95 1.40
N LYS A 12 -16.17 14.97 0.26
CA LYS A 12 -17.07 13.90 -0.13
C LYS A 12 -16.19 12.66 -0.28
N GLN A 13 -16.31 11.72 0.67
CA GLN A 13 -15.47 10.54 0.72
C GLN A 13 -15.49 9.86 -0.66
N PRO A 14 -14.32 9.61 -1.27
CA PRO A 14 -14.27 9.05 -2.62
C PRO A 14 -15.05 7.74 -2.69
N SER A 15 -15.96 7.62 -3.66
CA SER A 15 -16.85 6.44 -3.81
C SER A 15 -16.07 5.13 -3.91
N TRP A 16 -14.86 5.15 -4.47
CA TRP A 16 -13.98 3.99 -4.60
C TRP A 16 -13.56 3.38 -3.26
N ILE A 17 -13.42 4.17 -2.19
CA ILE A 17 -13.04 3.65 -0.86
C ILE A 17 -14.11 2.67 -0.36
N ARG A 18 -15.40 2.96 -0.61
CA ARG A 18 -16.50 2.06 -0.23
C ARG A 18 -16.41 0.73 -0.95
N TYR A 19 -16.08 0.73 -2.24
CA TYR A 19 -15.92 -0.51 -3.01
C TYR A 19 -14.72 -1.33 -2.55
N VAL A 20 -13.60 -0.69 -2.18
CA VAL A 20 -12.44 -1.39 -1.61
C VAL A 20 -12.80 -2.02 -0.27
N VAL A 21 -13.52 -1.31 0.61
CA VAL A 21 -13.98 -1.86 1.89
C VAL A 21 -14.93 -3.04 1.67
N ILE A 22 -15.90 -2.93 0.76
CA ILE A 22 -16.86 -4.01 0.48
C ILE A 22 -16.15 -5.24 -0.08
N PHE A 23 -15.33 -5.06 -1.12
CA PHE A 23 -14.55 -6.15 -1.73
C PHE A 23 -13.65 -6.84 -0.69
N PHE A 24 -13.07 -6.06 0.22
CA PHE A 24 -12.19 -6.58 1.26
C PHE A 24 -12.94 -7.32 2.37
N VAL A 25 -14.05 -6.78 2.88
CA VAL A 25 -14.88 -7.47 3.87
C VAL A 25 -15.41 -8.77 3.29
N SER A 26 -15.87 -8.76 2.03
CA SER A 26 -16.24 -9.99 1.34
C SER A 26 -15.05 -10.95 1.23
N SER A 27 -13.83 -10.44 1.05
CA SER A 27 -12.63 -11.28 0.93
C SER A 27 -12.29 -12.02 2.22
N GLN A 28 -12.32 -11.32 3.36
CA GLN A 28 -12.08 -11.95 4.66
C GLN A 28 -13.21 -12.92 5.03
N VAL A 29 -14.45 -12.58 4.70
CA VAL A 29 -15.60 -13.48 4.93
C VAL A 29 -15.50 -14.73 4.06
N ILE A 30 -15.19 -14.61 2.76
CA ILE A 30 -14.99 -15.76 1.87
C ILE A 30 -13.83 -16.62 2.36
N ARG A 31 -12.73 -16.01 2.78
CA ARG A 31 -11.56 -16.73 3.33
C ARG A 31 -11.92 -17.46 4.62
N TYR A 32 -12.64 -16.82 5.54
CA TYR A 32 -13.11 -17.45 6.77
C TYR A 32 -14.10 -18.60 6.51
N ILE A 33 -15.06 -18.39 5.60
CA ILE A 33 -15.99 -19.45 5.17
C ILE A 33 -15.21 -20.59 4.53
N TYR A 34 -14.28 -20.30 3.62
CA TYR A 34 -13.44 -21.31 3.00
C TYR A 34 -12.66 -22.09 4.06
N TYR A 35 -12.05 -21.47 5.07
CA TYR A 35 -11.37 -22.22 6.13
C TYR A 35 -12.33 -23.06 7.00
N LEU A 36 -13.53 -22.56 7.28
CA LEU A 36 -14.56 -23.35 7.97
C LEU A 36 -15.01 -24.57 7.15
N TYR A 37 -14.98 -24.48 5.82
CA TYR A 37 -15.35 -25.57 4.90
C TYR A 37 -14.17 -26.51 4.57
N ALA A 38 -13.00 -25.94 4.28
CA ALA A 38 -11.74 -26.62 3.97
C ALA A 38 -11.20 -27.38 5.19
N GLY A 39 -11.54 -26.92 6.38
CA GLY A 39 -11.36 -27.67 7.60
C GLY A 39 -12.02 -29.07 7.64
N LYS A 40 -12.98 -29.35 6.74
CA LYS A 40 -13.51 -30.70 6.49
C LYS A 40 -12.79 -31.46 5.35
N LEU A 41 -11.87 -30.80 4.64
CA LEU A 41 -11.14 -31.32 3.47
C LEU A 41 -9.64 -31.54 3.75
N TYR A 42 -9.13 -31.14 4.92
CA TYR A 42 -7.71 -31.22 5.30
C TYR A 42 -7.18 -32.64 5.59
N ASP A 43 -7.85 -33.70 5.14
CA ASP A 43 -7.37 -35.08 5.24
C ASP A 43 -6.10 -35.36 4.40
N HIS A 44 -5.67 -34.44 3.52
CA HIS A 44 -4.61 -34.71 2.54
C HIS A 44 -3.42 -33.75 2.50
N ILE A 45 -3.43 -32.66 3.28
CA ILE A 45 -2.24 -31.82 3.43
C ILE A 45 -1.63 -32.17 4.78
N PRO A 46 -0.47 -32.84 4.83
CA PRO A 46 0.16 -33.13 6.10
C PRO A 46 0.56 -31.80 6.74
N ASN A 47 -0.22 -31.40 7.76
CA ASN A 47 -0.02 -30.20 8.55
C ASN A 47 1.22 -30.37 9.42
N TYR A 48 2.40 -30.26 8.80
CA TYR A 48 3.66 -30.21 9.51
C TYR A 48 3.82 -28.82 10.14
N PHE A 49 3.43 -28.68 11.40
CA PHE A 49 3.76 -27.49 12.16
C PHE A 49 5.27 -27.47 12.42
N PHE A 50 6.04 -26.66 11.67
CA PHE A 50 7.50 -26.64 11.78
C PHE A 50 8.15 -28.04 11.71
N GLY A 51 7.56 -28.96 10.93
CA GLY A 51 8.04 -30.35 10.84
C GLY A 51 7.55 -31.31 11.93
N TYR A 52 6.69 -30.85 12.85
CA TYR A 52 6.08 -31.70 13.89
C TYR A 52 4.68 -32.16 13.47
N SER A 53 4.41 -33.45 13.67
CA SER A 53 3.08 -34.05 13.61
C SER A 53 2.79 -34.76 14.94
N PHE A 54 1.59 -34.56 15.48
CA PHE A 54 1.08 -35.32 16.62
C PHE A 54 0.58 -36.69 16.13
N GLN A 55 0.73 -37.72 16.97
CA GLN A 55 0.22 -39.07 16.67
C GLN A 55 -1.30 -39.12 16.50
N GLN A 56 -2.04 -38.18 17.09
CA GLN A 56 -3.49 -38.11 16.98
C GLN A 56 -3.87 -37.02 15.98
N GLU A 57 -4.57 -37.41 14.91
CA GLU A 57 -5.02 -36.52 13.83
C GLU A 57 -5.81 -35.32 14.36
N LEU A 58 -6.72 -35.56 15.32
CA LEU A 58 -7.52 -34.52 15.96
C LEU A 58 -6.66 -33.38 16.56
N TYR A 59 -5.47 -33.68 17.11
CA TYR A 59 -4.60 -32.64 17.65
C TYR A 59 -3.94 -31.83 16.53
N ASN A 60 -3.55 -32.45 15.42
CA ASN A 60 -3.00 -31.74 14.27
C ASN A 60 -4.03 -30.77 13.70
N ASP A 61 -5.29 -31.19 13.60
CA ASP A 61 -6.38 -30.34 13.11
C ASP A 61 -6.61 -29.16 14.03
N VAL A 62 -6.81 -29.40 15.34
CA VAL A 62 -7.04 -28.34 16.32
C VAL A 62 -5.90 -27.32 16.33
N VAL A 63 -4.64 -27.79 16.27
CA VAL A 63 -3.47 -26.91 16.22
C VAL A 63 -3.44 -26.10 14.93
N ALA A 64 -3.72 -26.71 13.77
CA ALA A 64 -3.78 -26.02 12.49
C ALA A 64 -4.86 -24.91 12.51
N TYR A 65 -6.07 -25.21 12.99
CA TYR A 65 -7.13 -24.20 13.13
C TYR A 65 -6.74 -23.04 14.07
N LEU A 66 -6.13 -23.34 15.21
CA LEU A 66 -5.71 -22.31 16.16
C LEU A 66 -4.63 -21.40 15.57
N LEU A 67 -3.71 -21.95 14.80
CA LEU A 67 -2.65 -21.20 14.12
C LEU A 67 -3.20 -20.33 12.99
N ASP A 68 -4.13 -20.85 12.20
CA ASP A 68 -4.80 -20.07 11.16
C ASP A 68 -5.63 -18.94 11.76
N ALA A 69 -6.39 -19.23 12.81
CA ALA A 69 -7.14 -18.21 13.55
C ALA A 69 -6.19 -17.13 14.12
N PHE A 70 -5.05 -17.55 14.68
CA PHE A 70 -4.02 -16.64 15.17
C PHE A 70 -3.42 -15.80 14.05
N GLN A 71 -3.05 -16.41 12.92
CA GLN A 71 -2.52 -15.72 11.75
C GLN A 71 -3.51 -14.67 11.23
N VAL A 72 -4.79 -15.02 11.14
CA VAL A 72 -5.83 -14.09 10.67
C VAL A 72 -5.98 -12.92 11.65
N MET A 73 -6.14 -13.20 12.95
CA MET A 73 -6.43 -12.17 13.96
C MET A 73 -5.23 -11.26 14.25
N PHE A 74 -4.01 -11.82 14.33
CA PHE A 74 -2.84 -11.09 14.82
C PHE A 74 -1.89 -10.65 13.70
N ILE A 75 -2.01 -11.19 12.49
CA ILE A 75 -1.14 -10.83 11.36
C ILE A 75 -1.96 -10.22 10.23
N SER A 76 -2.89 -10.97 9.62
CA SER A 76 -3.65 -10.45 8.47
C SER A 76 -4.48 -9.23 8.86
N MET A 77 -5.34 -9.29 9.88
CA MET A 77 -6.24 -8.17 10.20
C MET A 77 -5.48 -6.86 10.51
N PRO A 78 -4.44 -6.84 11.37
CA PRO A 78 -3.70 -5.60 11.65
C PRO A 78 -3.01 -5.02 10.42
N ILE A 79 -2.40 -5.86 9.58
CA ILE A 79 -1.76 -5.41 8.34
C ILE A 79 -2.79 -4.75 7.42
N MET A 80 -3.97 -5.36 7.31
CA MET A 80 -5.02 -4.83 6.44
C MET A 80 -5.62 -3.53 6.99
N THR A 81 -5.89 -3.47 8.30
CA THR A 81 -6.30 -2.23 8.97
C THR A 81 -5.28 -1.11 8.73
N PHE A 82 -3.99 -1.45 8.80
CA PHE A 82 -2.92 -0.50 8.52
C PHE A 82 -2.92 -0.04 7.05
N VAL A 83 -3.11 -0.94 6.08
CA VAL A 83 -3.23 -0.59 4.66
C VAL A 83 -4.34 0.46 4.45
N PHE A 84 -5.51 0.25 5.04
CA PHE A 84 -6.62 1.21 4.95
C PHE A 84 -6.27 2.56 5.58
N PHE A 85 -5.72 2.54 6.79
CA PHE A 85 -5.25 3.75 7.46
C PHE A 85 -4.25 4.52 6.58
N TYR A 86 -3.27 3.82 6.02
CA TYR A 86 -2.23 4.40 5.20
C TYR A 86 -2.77 4.99 3.88
N ILE A 87 -3.74 4.33 3.25
CA ILE A 87 -4.44 4.85 2.07
C ILE A 87 -5.13 6.19 2.38
N VAL A 88 -5.84 6.27 3.52
CA VAL A 88 -6.51 7.51 3.95
C VAL A 88 -5.50 8.61 4.18
N VAL A 89 -4.42 8.33 4.90
CA VAL A 89 -3.34 9.30 5.15
C VAL A 89 -2.72 9.80 3.85
N CYS A 90 -2.43 8.92 2.89
CA CYS A 90 -1.95 9.32 1.57
C CYS A 90 -2.95 10.21 0.83
N GLY A 91 -4.24 9.89 0.92
CA GLY A 91 -5.32 10.68 0.34
C GLY A 91 -5.39 12.09 0.91
N ASP A 92 -5.28 12.23 2.24
CA ASP A 92 -5.32 13.51 2.93
C ASP A 92 -4.10 14.38 2.59
N VAL A 93 -2.90 13.80 2.62
CA VAL A 93 -1.67 14.53 2.25
C VAL A 93 -1.73 14.98 0.78
N LYS A 94 -2.17 14.10 -0.13
CA LYS A 94 -2.39 14.47 -1.54
C LYS A 94 -3.38 15.61 -1.68
N TYR A 95 -4.50 15.57 -0.94
CA TYR A 95 -5.51 16.61 -0.99
C TYR A 95 -4.94 17.96 -0.54
N ILE A 96 -4.19 17.98 0.57
CA ILE A 96 -3.52 19.18 1.08
C ILE A 96 -2.52 19.74 0.05
N ILE A 97 -1.73 18.88 -0.61
CA ILE A 97 -0.81 19.29 -1.68
C ILE A 97 -1.56 19.91 -2.86
N LYS A 98 -2.66 19.29 -3.30
CA LYS A 98 -3.46 19.83 -4.43
C LYS A 98 -4.19 21.12 -4.06
N ASP A 99 -4.63 21.27 -2.82
CA ASP A 99 -5.22 22.51 -2.33
C ASP A 99 -4.19 23.65 -2.27
N PHE A 100 -2.97 23.35 -1.84
CA PHE A 100 -1.83 24.26 -1.94
C PHE A 100 -1.59 24.70 -3.39
N GLN A 101 -1.53 23.74 -4.32
CA GLN A 101 -1.33 24.00 -5.73
C GLN A 101 -2.39 24.96 -6.30
N LYS A 102 -3.66 24.73 -5.99
CA LYS A 102 -4.75 25.62 -6.41
C LYS A 102 -4.58 27.02 -5.84
N SER A 103 -4.32 27.12 -4.54
CA SER A 103 -4.12 28.40 -3.85
C SER A 103 -2.95 29.20 -4.43
N PHE A 104 -1.97 28.51 -5.00
CA PHE A 104 -0.81 29.07 -5.65
C PHE A 104 -1.12 29.63 -7.05
N VAL A 105 -1.88 28.92 -7.89
CA VAL A 105 -2.18 29.31 -9.28
C VAL A 105 -3.07 30.58 -9.38
N PHE A 106 -3.88 30.87 -8.36
CA PHE A 106 -4.88 31.96 -8.42
C PHE A 106 -4.41 33.33 -7.85
N LYS A 107 -3.16 33.50 -7.42
CA LYS A 107 -2.69 34.76 -6.80
C LYS A 107 -1.61 35.46 -7.62
N ASP A 108 -1.98 36.59 -8.25
CA ASP A 108 -1.10 37.49 -9.03
C ASP A 108 -0.02 38.21 -8.19
N THR A 109 -0.08 38.15 -6.86
CA THR A 109 0.96 38.68 -5.96
C THR A 109 1.37 37.61 -4.96
N CYS A 110 2.38 36.81 -5.33
CA CYS A 110 2.86 35.71 -4.49
C CYS A 110 3.79 36.22 -3.39
N ASN A 111 3.31 36.19 -2.13
CA ASN A 111 4.19 36.27 -0.97
C ASN A 111 4.93 34.92 -0.81
N TYR A 112 6.11 34.82 -1.42
CA TYR A 112 6.96 33.62 -1.40
C TYR A 112 7.35 33.15 0.01
N GLU A 113 7.45 34.05 0.99
CA GLU A 113 7.77 33.68 2.36
C GLU A 113 6.61 32.92 3.03
N THR A 114 5.38 33.39 2.81
CA THR A 114 4.18 32.68 3.31
C THR A 114 4.02 31.31 2.63
N LEU A 115 4.25 31.24 1.32
CA LEU A 115 4.20 30.00 0.56
C LEU A 115 5.27 29.01 1.01
N PHE A 116 6.49 29.50 1.27
CA PHE A 116 7.58 28.71 1.82
C PHE A 116 7.18 28.09 3.16
N HIS A 117 6.68 28.89 4.11
CA HIS A 117 6.29 28.38 5.42
C HIS A 117 5.16 27.36 5.34
N TYR A 118 4.17 27.58 4.49
CA TYR A 118 3.07 26.65 4.33
C TYR A 118 3.50 25.34 3.67
N TYR A 119 4.27 25.40 2.58
CA TYR A 119 4.78 24.19 1.93
C TYR A 119 5.78 23.43 2.82
N TYR A 120 6.62 24.15 3.57
CA TYR A 120 7.50 23.56 4.57
C TYR A 120 6.73 22.81 5.65
N ALA A 121 5.60 23.37 6.13
CA ALA A 121 4.75 22.70 7.10
C ALA A 121 4.15 21.41 6.53
N ILE A 122 3.64 21.43 5.29
CA ILE A 122 3.12 20.23 4.61
C ILE A 122 4.22 19.17 4.51
N LYS A 123 5.40 19.57 4.04
CA LYS A 123 6.54 18.68 3.90
C LYS A 123 6.99 18.08 5.24
N SER A 124 7.13 18.91 6.27
CA SER A 124 7.51 18.47 7.61
C SER A 124 6.48 17.49 8.19
N ALA A 125 5.19 17.71 7.94
CA ALA A 125 4.14 16.79 8.36
C ALA A 125 4.23 15.45 7.60
N ALA A 126 4.45 15.49 6.29
CA ALA A 126 4.64 14.28 5.49
C ALA A 126 5.89 13.49 5.92
N ASP A 127 7.02 14.16 6.16
CA ASP A 127 8.25 13.53 6.66
C ASP A 127 8.03 12.91 8.05
N MET A 128 7.28 13.57 8.94
CA MET A 128 6.94 13.02 10.25
C MET A 128 6.06 11.77 10.14
N ILE A 129 5.05 11.79 9.26
CA ILE A 129 4.20 10.64 8.96
C ILE A 129 5.09 9.49 8.46
N ASP A 130 5.92 9.73 7.45
CA ASP A 130 6.81 8.73 6.84
C ASP A 130 7.74 8.09 7.86
N ASN A 131 8.32 8.89 8.75
CA ASN A 131 9.16 8.41 9.84
C ASN A 131 8.41 7.51 10.83
N THR A 132 7.15 7.83 11.12
CA THR A 132 6.34 7.12 12.11
C THR A 132 5.80 5.81 11.56
N VAL A 133 5.30 5.81 10.32
CA VAL A 133 4.65 4.65 9.71
C VAL A 133 5.57 3.82 8.81
N GLY A 134 6.77 4.31 8.50
CA GLY A 134 7.67 3.71 7.51
C GLY A 134 8.02 2.23 7.77
N PHE A 135 8.22 1.84 9.03
CA PHE A 135 8.46 0.43 9.38
C PHE A 135 7.21 -0.44 9.17
N LEU A 136 6.02 0.08 9.49
CA LEU A 136 4.76 -0.60 9.22
C LEU A 136 4.52 -0.74 7.71
N VAL A 137 4.87 0.27 6.91
CA VAL A 137 4.83 0.19 5.45
C VAL A 137 5.76 -0.91 4.93
N PHE A 138 6.98 -0.98 5.45
CA PHE A 138 7.95 -2.02 5.07
C PHE A 138 7.47 -3.43 5.39
N THR A 139 7.04 -3.68 6.63
CA THR A 139 6.50 -4.99 7.05
C THR A 139 5.27 -5.39 6.25
N THR A 140 4.37 -4.44 5.98
CA THR A 140 3.17 -4.64 5.15
C THR A 140 3.52 -5.02 3.71
N ILE A 141 4.50 -4.34 3.11
CA ILE A 141 4.95 -4.65 1.74
C ILE A 141 5.56 -6.04 1.68
N ILE A 142 6.42 -6.40 2.65
CA ILE A 142 7.00 -7.75 2.72
C ILE A 142 5.91 -8.79 2.84
N TYR A 143 4.98 -8.61 3.78
CA TYR A 143 3.89 -9.55 4.00
C TYR A 143 3.05 -9.75 2.73
N ASN A 144 2.58 -8.66 2.12
CA ASN A 144 1.77 -8.75 0.91
C ASN A 144 2.56 -9.36 -0.27
N SER A 145 3.85 -9.04 -0.41
CA SER A 145 4.69 -9.60 -1.48
C SER A 145 4.92 -11.09 -1.29
N CYS A 146 5.24 -11.53 -0.07
CA CYS A 146 5.42 -12.95 0.25
C CYS A 146 4.10 -13.72 0.10
N ALA A 147 2.99 -13.19 0.61
CA ALA A 147 1.67 -13.82 0.46
C ALA A 147 1.26 -13.94 -1.02
N THR A 148 1.50 -12.90 -1.82
CA THR A 148 1.23 -12.91 -3.26
C THR A 148 2.13 -13.90 -4.00
N CYS A 149 3.42 -13.95 -3.67
CA CYS A 149 4.36 -14.89 -4.27
C CYS A 149 4.00 -16.35 -3.94
N PHE A 150 3.65 -16.61 -2.67
CA PHE A 150 3.24 -17.94 -2.23
C PHE A 150 1.94 -18.39 -2.90
N SER A 151 0.91 -17.54 -2.86
CA SER A 151 -0.38 -17.86 -3.49
C SER A 151 -0.23 -18.08 -5.00
N LEU A 152 0.54 -17.25 -5.70
CA LEU A 152 0.80 -17.44 -7.13
C LEU A 152 1.56 -18.74 -7.41
N HIS A 153 2.60 -19.06 -6.63
CA HIS A 153 3.34 -20.32 -6.76
C HIS A 153 2.44 -21.54 -6.60
N VAL A 154 1.56 -21.53 -5.58
CA VAL A 154 0.61 -22.61 -5.31
C VAL A 154 -0.41 -22.72 -6.44
N THR A 155 -0.96 -21.59 -6.91
CA THR A 155 -1.90 -21.54 -8.03
C THR A 155 -1.31 -22.05 -9.35
N LEU A 156 0.00 -21.91 -9.56
CA LEU A 156 0.68 -22.42 -10.75
C LEU A 156 0.85 -23.95 -10.74
N ARG A 157 0.59 -24.63 -9.61
CA ARG A 157 0.63 -26.10 -9.57
C ARG A 157 -0.63 -26.71 -10.19
N SER A 158 -0.44 -27.72 -11.03
CA SER A 158 -1.51 -28.36 -11.81
C SER A 158 -2.30 -29.44 -11.05
N ASP A 159 -1.92 -29.75 -9.81
CA ASP A 159 -2.41 -30.89 -9.03
C ASP A 159 -3.47 -30.53 -7.96
N MET A 160 -3.91 -29.27 -7.91
CA MET A 160 -4.89 -28.82 -6.92
C MET A 160 -6.34 -29.04 -7.37
N ASP A 161 -7.22 -29.34 -6.41
CA ASP A 161 -8.66 -29.36 -6.63
C ASP A 161 -9.18 -27.98 -7.06
N TYR A 162 -10.30 -27.97 -7.79
CA TYR A 162 -10.89 -26.74 -8.32
C TYR A 162 -11.23 -25.73 -7.22
N VAL A 163 -11.77 -26.20 -6.09
CA VAL A 163 -12.18 -25.33 -4.98
C VAL A 163 -10.96 -24.63 -4.35
N ASP A 164 -9.89 -25.39 -4.13
CA ASP A 164 -8.64 -24.87 -3.57
C ASP A 164 -7.96 -23.90 -4.54
N SER A 165 -7.93 -24.25 -5.82
CA SER A 165 -7.40 -23.37 -6.87
C SER A 165 -8.10 -22.01 -6.87
N VAL A 166 -9.44 -21.99 -6.84
CA VAL A 166 -10.23 -20.75 -6.79
C VAL A 166 -9.92 -19.95 -5.52
N ALA A 167 -9.79 -20.60 -4.35
CA ALA A 167 -9.45 -19.93 -3.10
C ALA A 167 -8.07 -19.27 -3.15
N PHE A 168 -7.05 -19.96 -3.69
CA PHE A 168 -5.71 -19.40 -3.86
C PHE A 168 -5.65 -18.27 -4.88
N TYR A 169 -6.37 -18.38 -6.01
CA TYR A 169 -6.52 -17.27 -6.96
C TYR A 169 -7.13 -16.04 -6.31
N TYR A 170 -8.16 -16.23 -5.50
CA TYR A 170 -8.81 -15.14 -4.80
C TYR A 170 -7.90 -14.50 -3.75
N TRP A 171 -7.13 -15.32 -3.04
CA TRP A 171 -6.14 -14.86 -2.06
C TRP A 171 -5.01 -14.06 -2.74
N PHE A 172 -4.49 -14.56 -3.87
CA PHE A 172 -3.54 -13.86 -4.73
C PHE A 172 -4.09 -12.49 -5.16
N ALA A 173 -5.27 -12.47 -5.79
CA ALA A 173 -5.88 -11.26 -6.32
C ALA A 173 -6.13 -10.23 -5.21
N SER A 174 -6.56 -10.67 -4.03
CA SER A 174 -6.84 -9.79 -2.89
C SER A 174 -5.57 -9.13 -2.34
N ASN A 175 -4.51 -9.90 -2.05
CA ASN A 175 -3.26 -9.31 -1.52
C ASN A 175 -2.57 -8.44 -2.56
N TYR A 176 -2.57 -8.87 -3.82
CA TYR A 176 -1.97 -8.10 -4.89
C TYR A 176 -2.71 -6.78 -5.10
N ALA A 177 -4.04 -6.79 -5.11
CA ALA A 177 -4.83 -5.57 -5.19
C ALA A 177 -4.54 -4.61 -4.02
N LEU A 178 -4.41 -5.12 -2.79
CA LEU A 178 -4.11 -4.31 -1.62
C LEU A 178 -2.70 -3.70 -1.71
N PHE A 179 -1.71 -4.47 -2.14
CA PHE A 179 -0.37 -3.97 -2.43
C PHE A 179 -0.41 -2.84 -3.47
N ILE A 180 -1.11 -3.04 -4.59
CA ILE A 180 -1.22 -2.04 -5.66
C ILE A 180 -1.93 -0.78 -5.15
N ILE A 181 -3.06 -0.89 -4.46
CA ILE A 181 -3.84 0.26 -3.99
C ILE A 181 -3.02 1.06 -2.97
N MET A 182 -2.36 0.39 -2.03
CA MET A 182 -1.52 1.03 -1.02
C MET A 182 -0.36 1.81 -1.66
N THR A 183 0.39 1.16 -2.54
CA THR A 183 1.57 1.76 -3.18
C THR A 183 1.19 2.82 -4.20
N ALA A 184 0.10 2.64 -4.95
CA ALA A 184 -0.44 3.65 -5.85
C ALA A 184 -0.94 4.90 -5.09
N SER A 185 -1.54 4.72 -3.91
CA SER A 185 -1.97 5.85 -3.06
C SER A 185 -0.77 6.70 -2.67
N ALA A 186 0.31 6.08 -2.19
CA ALA A 186 1.56 6.77 -1.85
C ALA A 186 2.25 7.38 -3.09
N ALA A 187 2.29 6.66 -4.21
CA ALA A 187 2.85 7.20 -5.46
C ALA A 187 2.05 8.43 -5.94
N SER A 188 0.74 8.48 -5.70
CA SER A 188 -0.07 9.64 -6.08
C SER A 188 0.20 10.89 -5.23
N VAL A 189 0.80 10.75 -4.04
CA VAL A 189 1.34 11.87 -3.25
C VAL A 189 2.59 12.43 -3.92
N ALA A 190 3.48 11.54 -4.36
CA ALA A 190 4.68 11.91 -5.12
C ALA A 190 4.33 12.65 -6.42
N ASP A 191 3.37 12.10 -7.18
CA ASP A 191 2.87 12.71 -8.43
C ASP A 191 2.27 14.10 -8.15
N ALA A 192 1.45 14.25 -7.10
CA ALA A 192 0.87 15.54 -6.73
C ALA A 192 1.96 16.56 -6.30
N SER A 193 3.00 16.11 -5.61
CA SER A 193 4.12 17.00 -5.28
C SER A 193 4.93 17.40 -6.52
N GLU A 194 5.02 16.53 -7.52
CA GLU A 194 5.69 16.81 -8.79
C GLU A 194 4.87 17.78 -9.66
N GLU A 195 3.54 17.69 -9.62
CA GLU A 195 2.63 18.68 -10.21
C GLU A 195 2.87 20.08 -9.61
N VAL A 196 3.14 20.19 -8.31
CA VAL A 196 3.49 21.48 -7.67
C VAL A 196 4.85 21.96 -8.16
N ALA A 197 5.86 21.10 -8.18
CA ALA A 197 7.20 21.48 -8.64
C ALA A 197 7.23 21.94 -10.10
N SER A 198 6.52 21.24 -10.98
CA SER A 198 6.39 21.65 -12.38
C SER A 198 5.63 22.97 -12.54
N ALA A 199 4.54 23.19 -11.78
CA ALA A 199 3.82 24.47 -11.81
C ALA A 199 4.70 25.66 -11.38
N VAL A 200 5.58 25.44 -10.41
CA VAL A 200 6.52 26.47 -9.92
C VAL A 200 7.59 26.82 -10.96
N LEU A 201 8.07 25.85 -11.74
CA LEU A 201 9.10 26.07 -12.77
C LEU A 201 8.59 26.89 -13.98
N ILE A 202 7.28 26.93 -14.21
CA ILE A 202 6.68 27.61 -15.36
C ILE A 202 6.43 29.11 -15.08
N LEU A 203 6.59 29.56 -13.83
CA LEU A 203 6.36 30.96 -13.46
C LEU A 203 7.30 31.92 -14.21
N PRO A 204 6.78 33.03 -14.76
CA PRO A 204 7.58 34.03 -15.49
C PRO A 204 8.72 34.61 -14.64
N GLU A 205 8.50 34.71 -13.33
CA GLU A 205 9.45 35.28 -12.36
C GLU A 205 10.69 34.41 -12.12
N VAL A 206 10.72 33.16 -12.60
CA VAL A 206 11.92 32.30 -12.57
C VAL A 206 13.00 32.81 -13.54
N LYS A 207 12.62 33.55 -14.59
CA LYS A 207 13.53 34.03 -15.65
C LYS A 207 14.11 35.44 -15.39
N GLY A 208 13.70 36.12 -14.31
CA GLY A 208 14.21 37.44 -13.91
C GLY A 208 15.05 37.39 -12.62
N ASN A 209 15.52 38.55 -12.14
CA ASN A 209 16.24 38.70 -10.86
C ASN A 209 15.41 38.15 -9.69
N SER A 210 15.61 36.87 -9.36
CA SER A 210 14.88 36.18 -8.30
C SER A 210 15.32 36.66 -6.92
N ASN A 211 14.34 36.90 -6.04
CA ASN A 211 14.62 37.28 -4.66
C ASN A 211 15.09 36.05 -3.86
N TRP A 212 15.88 36.24 -2.79
CA TRP A 212 16.39 35.14 -1.96
C TRP A 212 15.30 34.20 -1.42
N SER A 213 14.16 34.76 -1.00
CA SER A 213 13.00 33.98 -0.53
C SER A 213 12.39 33.09 -1.62
N GLN A 214 12.45 33.54 -2.87
CA GLN A 214 11.97 32.79 -4.02
C GLN A 214 12.90 31.61 -4.34
N GLN A 215 14.21 31.83 -4.32
CA GLN A 215 15.20 30.75 -4.49
C GLN A 215 15.09 29.68 -3.40
N LYS A 216 14.89 30.10 -2.14
CA LYS A 216 14.64 29.16 -1.02
C LYS A 216 13.38 28.33 -1.24
N PHE A 217 12.30 28.95 -1.73
CA PHE A 217 11.06 28.24 -2.05
C PHE A 217 11.27 27.23 -3.18
N PHE A 218 11.93 27.62 -4.27
CA PHE A 218 12.23 26.71 -5.39
C PHE A 218 13.08 25.52 -4.95
N ALA A 219 14.13 25.76 -4.17
CA ALA A 219 14.98 24.69 -3.63
C ALA A 219 14.21 23.74 -2.69
N LEU A 220 13.20 24.24 -1.97
CA LEU A 220 12.35 23.41 -1.11
C LEU A 220 11.40 22.54 -1.93
N VAL A 221 10.75 23.13 -2.93
CA VAL A 221 9.78 22.45 -3.82
C VAL A 221 10.45 21.41 -4.71
N ASP A 222 11.69 21.67 -5.15
CA ASP A 222 12.49 20.71 -5.92
C ASP A 222 12.76 19.43 -5.13
N LYS A 223 12.89 19.55 -3.80
CA LYS A 223 12.89 18.40 -2.88
C LYS A 223 11.45 17.90 -2.68
N LYS A 224 10.90 17.26 -3.71
CA LYS A 224 9.55 16.67 -3.77
C LYS A 224 9.17 15.91 -2.49
N ILE A 225 7.89 15.96 -2.13
CA ILE A 225 7.31 15.18 -1.04
C ILE A 225 7.05 13.76 -1.56
N THR A 226 7.71 12.78 -0.94
CA THR A 226 7.60 11.36 -1.31
C THR A 226 7.62 10.50 -0.06
N PHE A 227 6.66 9.59 0.07
CA PHE A 227 6.73 8.54 1.07
C PHE A 227 7.73 7.46 0.68
N THR A 228 8.28 6.78 1.67
CA THR A 228 9.33 5.79 1.52
C THR A 228 8.98 4.48 2.20
N VAL A 229 9.57 3.40 1.71
CA VAL A 229 9.57 2.11 2.39
C VAL A 229 10.71 2.14 3.41
N TRP A 230 10.40 2.56 4.65
CA TRP A 230 11.35 2.67 5.76
C TRP A 230 12.68 3.37 5.40
N LYS A 231 12.61 4.49 4.66
CA LYS A 231 13.76 5.26 4.15
C LYS A 231 14.69 4.52 3.17
N ILE A 232 14.38 3.29 2.79
CA ILE A 232 15.20 2.49 1.86
C ILE A 232 14.95 2.96 0.41
N THR A 233 13.68 3.12 0.05
CA THR A 233 13.30 3.45 -1.33
C THR A 233 12.02 4.28 -1.37
N PRO A 234 11.96 5.34 -2.19
CA PRO A 234 10.75 6.13 -2.37
C PRO A 234 9.67 5.34 -3.12
N ILE A 235 8.42 5.45 -2.66
CA ILE A 235 7.27 4.81 -3.28
C ILE A 235 6.80 5.70 -4.44
N ARG A 236 7.26 5.36 -5.65
CA ARG A 236 6.84 5.96 -6.92
C ARG A 236 6.23 4.88 -7.82
N ARG A 237 5.68 5.27 -8.98
CA ARG A 237 5.12 4.29 -9.95
C ARG A 237 6.09 3.17 -10.31
N ASN A 238 7.39 3.49 -10.47
CA ASN A 238 8.43 2.51 -10.77
C ASN A 238 8.63 1.46 -9.66
N PHE A 239 8.37 1.84 -8.40
CA PHE A 239 8.43 0.89 -7.28
C PHE A 239 7.39 -0.22 -7.43
N ILE A 240 6.18 0.13 -7.85
CA ILE A 240 5.08 -0.81 -8.08
C ILE A 240 5.50 -1.84 -9.13
N PHE A 241 5.97 -1.37 -10.29
CA PHE A 241 6.43 -2.26 -11.36
C PHE A 241 7.62 -3.14 -10.94
N GLY A 242 8.56 -2.58 -10.16
CA GLY A 242 9.72 -3.33 -9.66
C GLY A 242 9.33 -4.48 -8.73
N VAL A 243 8.47 -4.22 -7.74
CA VAL A 243 8.01 -5.25 -6.80
C VAL A 243 7.09 -6.26 -7.48
N SER A 244 6.18 -5.82 -8.36
CA SER A 244 5.36 -6.73 -9.15
C SER A 244 6.21 -7.66 -10.00
N GLY A 245 7.19 -7.12 -10.72
CA GLY A 245 8.15 -7.92 -11.50
C GLY A 245 8.86 -8.95 -10.63
N LEU A 246 9.32 -8.55 -9.45
CA LEU A 246 9.96 -9.43 -8.47
C LEU A 246 9.03 -10.58 -8.05
N ILE A 247 7.78 -10.30 -7.70
CA ILE A 247 6.78 -11.31 -7.33
C ILE A 247 6.62 -12.35 -8.45
N PHE A 248 6.44 -11.90 -9.70
CA PHE A 248 6.28 -12.81 -10.84
C PHE A 248 7.55 -13.63 -11.12
N THR A 249 8.73 -12.98 -11.11
CA THR A 249 10.01 -13.67 -11.35
C THR A 249 10.25 -14.75 -10.31
N TYR A 250 10.09 -14.47 -9.02
CA TYR A 250 10.30 -15.47 -7.98
C TYR A 250 9.25 -16.57 -8.01
N SER A 251 7.98 -16.26 -8.27
CA SER A 251 6.93 -17.28 -8.37
C SER A 251 7.19 -18.26 -9.52
N LEU A 252 7.60 -17.75 -10.69
CA LEU A 252 7.97 -18.59 -11.84
C LEU A 252 9.27 -19.38 -11.61
N MET A 253 10.25 -18.77 -10.94
CA MET A 253 11.51 -19.43 -10.59
C MET A 253 11.25 -20.61 -9.63
N PHE A 254 10.45 -20.41 -8.57
CA PHE A 254 10.10 -21.50 -7.65
C PHE A 254 9.27 -22.58 -8.32
N HIS A 255 8.38 -22.22 -9.23
CA HIS A 255 7.64 -23.18 -10.04
C HIS A 255 8.59 -24.03 -10.91
N SER A 256 9.53 -23.38 -11.60
CA SER A 256 10.49 -24.05 -12.51
C SER A 256 11.49 -24.95 -11.78
N LEU A 257 11.83 -24.61 -10.53
CA LEU A 257 12.75 -25.39 -9.68
C LEU A 257 12.02 -26.48 -8.88
N SER A 258 10.69 -26.46 -8.83
CA SER A 258 9.92 -27.53 -8.20
C SER A 258 10.12 -28.80 -9.02
N PRO A 259 10.63 -29.89 -8.43
CA PRO A 259 10.84 -31.12 -9.17
C PRO A 259 9.49 -31.58 -9.72
N ASP A 260 9.40 -31.58 -11.04
CA ASP A 260 8.28 -32.11 -11.78
C ASP A 260 8.17 -33.58 -11.37
N LYS A 261 7.09 -33.96 -10.66
CA LYS A 261 6.71 -35.38 -10.56
C LYS A 261 6.12 -35.77 -11.92
N ARG A 262 6.98 -35.80 -12.93
CA ARG A 262 6.71 -36.45 -14.22
C ARG A 262 6.97 -37.95 -14.02
N ASP A 263 5.95 -38.64 -13.55
CA ASP A 263 5.74 -40.06 -13.84
C ASP A 263 4.96 -40.19 -15.15
#